data_AF-A0A2V7RMY5-F1
#
_entry.id   AF-A0A2V7RMY5-F1
#
_cell.length_a   1.000
_cell.length_b   1.000
_cell.length_c   1.000
_cell.angle_alpha   90.00
_cell.angle_beta   90.00
_cell.angle_gamma   90.00
#
_symmetry.space_group_name_H-M   'P 1'
#
loop_
_entity.id
_entity.type
_entity.pdbx_description
1 polymer ?
#
loop_
_entity_poly.entity_id
_entity_poly.type
_entity_poly.pdbx_seq_one_letter_code
_entity_poly.pdbx_strand_id
1 'polypeptide(L)'
;MAADMSDTSRPNNASGEMNAAASERSKDRERDALVAALHGLEMGARNSIEALHDALCAYVHARRRDGDSVQSVLAQVRELVTQPVTSEGGTKVSALAREALIDLSLRWCADEFARGD
;
A
#
# COMPACT_ATOMS: atom_id res chain seq x y z
N MET A 1 27.38 -56.61 9.47
CA MET A 1 26.16 -56.29 8.71
C MET A 1 25.07 -55.90 9.71
N ALA A 2 24.71 -54.62 9.74
CA ALA A 2 23.39 -54.07 10.07
C ALA A 2 23.52 -52.55 9.98
N ALA A 3 22.91 -51.98 8.93
CA ALA A 3 22.78 -50.54 8.75
C ALA A 3 21.57 -50.07 9.56
N ASP A 4 21.74 -49.04 10.38
CA ASP A 4 20.61 -48.31 10.97
C ASP A 4 20.42 -47.03 10.16
N MET A 5 19.35 -47.03 9.37
CA MET A 5 18.86 -45.90 8.60
C MET A 5 18.02 -45.04 9.55
N SER A 6 18.55 -43.90 9.97
CA SER A 6 17.71 -42.83 10.53
C SER A 6 17.32 -41.86 9.41
N ASP A 7 16.10 -42.09 8.94
CA ASP A 7 15.24 -41.17 8.23
C ASP A 7 15.10 -39.87 9.04
N THR A 8 15.57 -38.74 8.49
CA THR A 8 15.10 -37.42 8.91
C THR A 8 14.72 -36.63 7.67
N SER A 9 13.48 -36.85 7.27
CA SER A 9 12.66 -35.98 6.44
C SER A 9 12.92 -34.46 6.67
N ARG A 10 13.28 -33.80 5.56
CA ARG A 10 13.02 -32.41 5.11
C ARG A 10 12.46 -31.37 6.11
N PRO A 11 12.97 -30.13 6.05
CA PRO A 11 12.13 -28.94 6.16
C PRO A 11 12.09 -28.17 4.83
N ASN A 12 10.91 -28.10 4.22
CA ASN A 12 10.62 -27.35 2.99
C ASN A 12 9.95 -25.98 3.27
N ASN A 13 10.09 -25.42 4.48
CA ASN A 13 9.34 -24.22 4.90
C ASN A 13 10.05 -22.87 4.67
N ALA A 14 11.36 -22.87 4.36
CA ALA A 14 12.11 -21.61 4.22
C ALA A 14 11.59 -20.69 3.10
N SER A 15 11.00 -21.25 2.03
CA SER A 15 10.48 -20.48 0.91
C SER A 15 9.20 -19.70 1.23
N GLY A 16 8.37 -20.19 2.16
CA GLY A 16 7.13 -19.50 2.57
C GLY A 16 7.40 -18.28 3.43
N GLU A 17 8.32 -18.41 4.39
CA GLU A 17 8.69 -17.35 5.33
C GLU A 17 9.43 -16.19 4.64
N MET A 18 10.31 -16.50 3.67
CA MET A 18 10.99 -15.47 2.87
C MET A 18 10.02 -14.65 2.01
N ASN A 19 8.97 -15.28 1.47
CA ASN A 19 7.97 -14.61 0.64
C ASN A 19 7.05 -13.70 1.47
N ALA A 20 6.63 -14.15 2.66
CA ALA A 20 5.85 -13.32 3.58
C ALA A 20 6.64 -12.07 4.01
N ALA A 21 7.91 -12.24 4.43
CA ALA A 21 8.76 -11.10 4.81
C ALA A 21 9.09 -10.16 3.64
N ALA A 22 9.12 -10.65 2.40
CA ALA A 22 9.27 -9.81 1.21
C ALA A 22 7.99 -9.02 0.89
N SER A 23 6.82 -9.65 1.01
CA SER A 23 5.51 -9.01 0.84
C SER A 23 5.31 -7.89 1.87
N GLU A 24 5.54 -8.16 3.17
CA GLU A 24 5.41 -7.14 4.23
C GLU A 24 6.35 -5.95 4.01
N ARG A 25 7.62 -6.19 3.64
CA ARG A 25 8.57 -5.12 3.32
C ARG A 25 8.18 -4.32 2.07
N SER A 26 7.46 -4.92 1.12
CA SER A 26 6.89 -4.17 0.00
C SER A 26 5.83 -3.22 0.54
N LYS A 27 4.86 -3.74 1.31
CA LYS A 27 3.73 -2.95 1.85
C LYS A 27 4.20 -1.72 2.61
N ASP A 28 5.21 -1.88 3.45
CA ASP A 28 5.80 -0.76 4.20
C ASP A 28 6.40 0.29 3.25
N ARG A 29 7.09 -0.13 2.19
CA ARG A 29 7.64 0.80 1.18
C ARG A 29 6.54 1.50 0.39
N GLU A 30 5.48 0.81 -0.01
CA GLU A 30 4.38 1.45 -0.75
C GLU A 30 3.60 2.42 0.14
N ARG A 31 3.42 2.08 1.43
CA ARG A 31 2.85 2.99 2.44
C ARG A 31 3.75 4.22 2.63
N ASP A 32 5.05 4.03 2.81
CA ASP A 32 6.01 5.12 3.00
C ASP A 32 6.07 6.04 1.77
N ALA A 33 6.02 5.47 0.56
CA ALA A 33 5.96 6.23 -0.68
C ALA A 33 4.68 7.09 -0.78
N LEU A 34 3.53 6.53 -0.38
CA LEU A 34 2.26 7.26 -0.33
C LEU A 34 2.32 8.42 0.69
N VAL A 35 2.86 8.18 1.88
CA VAL A 35 3.06 9.24 2.90
C VAL A 35 4.00 10.33 2.39
N ALA A 36 5.11 9.96 1.73
CA ALA A 36 6.05 10.91 1.15
C ALA A 36 5.40 11.75 0.03
N ALA A 37 4.54 11.15 -0.80
CA ALA A 37 3.81 11.87 -1.84
C ALA A 37 2.77 12.84 -1.25
N LEU A 38 2.05 12.43 -0.20
CA LEU A 38 1.13 13.30 0.55
C LEU A 38 1.87 14.49 1.18
N HIS A 39 3.04 14.24 1.77
CA HIS A 39 3.91 15.29 2.27
C HIS A 39 4.34 16.25 1.14
N GLY A 40 4.73 15.73 -0.02
CA GLY A 40 5.05 16.54 -1.20
C GLY A 40 3.89 17.42 -1.65
N LEU A 41 2.66 16.89 -1.64
CA LEU A 41 1.44 17.63 -1.96
C LEU A 41 1.18 18.76 -0.95
N GLU A 42 1.30 18.46 0.35
CA GLU A 42 1.15 19.45 1.42
C GLU A 42 2.16 20.58 1.32
N MET A 43 3.38 20.27 0.86
CA MET A 43 4.45 21.25 0.66
C MET A 43 4.32 22.02 -0.67
N GLY A 44 3.34 21.70 -1.52
CA GLY A 44 3.17 22.31 -2.83
C GLY A 44 4.29 21.95 -3.81
N ALA A 45 4.90 20.77 -3.66
CA ALA A 45 5.94 20.29 -4.55
C ALA A 45 5.41 20.15 -5.99
N ARG A 46 6.30 20.40 -6.95
CA ARG A 46 5.99 20.19 -8.38
C ARG A 46 5.70 18.70 -8.61
N ASN A 47 4.71 18.42 -9.46
CA ASN A 47 4.26 17.06 -9.81
C ASN A 47 3.79 16.22 -8.61
N SER A 48 3.47 16.84 -7.47
CA SER A 48 3.01 16.12 -6.27
C SER A 48 1.73 15.33 -6.49
N ILE A 49 0.83 15.80 -7.37
CA ILE A 49 -0.38 15.07 -7.76
C ILE A 49 -0.06 13.80 -8.55
N GLU A 50 0.91 13.85 -9.46
CA GLU A 50 1.33 12.68 -10.26
C GLU A 50 2.09 11.68 -9.38
N ALA A 51 2.99 12.16 -8.53
CA ALA A 51 3.66 11.31 -7.53
C ALA A 51 2.66 10.66 -6.56
N LEU A 52 1.61 11.40 -6.16
CA LEU A 52 0.55 10.86 -5.32
C LEU A 52 -0.29 9.81 -6.05
N HIS A 53 -0.64 10.07 -7.31
CA HIS A 53 -1.33 9.12 -8.17
C HIS A 53 -0.57 7.79 -8.25
N ASP A 54 0.71 7.83 -8.60
CA ASP A 54 1.53 6.63 -8.80
C ASP A 54 1.72 5.86 -7.49
N ALA A 55 2.04 6.58 -6.40
CA ALA A 55 2.21 5.95 -5.09
C ALA A 55 0.91 5.32 -4.58
N LEU A 56 -0.22 5.99 -4.83
CA LEU A 56 -1.53 5.49 -4.40
C LEU A 56 -1.96 4.25 -5.19
N CYS A 57 -1.76 4.21 -6.51
CA CYS A 57 -2.07 2.99 -7.26
C CYS A 57 -1.08 1.85 -6.97
N ALA A 58 0.20 2.15 -6.70
CA ALA A 58 1.15 1.13 -6.22
C ALA A 58 0.70 0.53 -4.87
N TYR A 59 0.28 1.37 -3.93
CA TYR A 59 -0.27 0.94 -2.65
C TYR A 59 -1.53 0.08 -2.81
N VAL A 60 -2.51 0.53 -3.60
CA VAL A 60 -3.74 -0.24 -3.88
C VAL A 60 -3.41 -1.60 -4.49
N HIS A 61 -2.53 -1.63 -5.49
CA HIS A 61 -2.14 -2.87 -6.16
C HIS A 61 -1.42 -3.84 -5.21
N ALA A 62 -0.54 -3.34 -4.32
CA ALA A 62 0.11 -4.16 -3.29
C ALA A 62 -0.92 -4.79 -2.35
N ARG A 63 -1.85 -4.00 -1.80
CA ARG A 63 -2.90 -4.51 -0.90
C ARG A 63 -3.82 -5.52 -1.59
N ARG A 64 -4.22 -5.26 -2.83
CA ARG A 64 -5.06 -6.19 -3.62
C ARG A 64 -4.33 -7.50 -3.92
N ARG A 65 -3.03 -7.46 -4.23
CA ARG A 65 -2.21 -8.67 -4.42
C ARG A 65 -2.14 -9.53 -3.16
N ASP A 66 -2.19 -8.92 -1.98
CA ASP A 66 -2.19 -9.62 -0.70
C ASP A 66 -3.58 -10.15 -0.29
N GLY A 67 -4.61 -9.89 -1.09
CA GLY A 67 -5.96 -10.39 -0.86
C GLY A 67 -6.85 -9.48 -0.01
N ASP A 68 -6.45 -8.23 0.24
CA ASP A 68 -7.34 -7.28 0.90
C ASP A 68 -8.58 -7.01 0.04
N SER A 69 -9.74 -6.95 0.68
CA SER A 69 -10.98 -6.57 0.00
C SER A 69 -10.95 -5.11 -0.46
N VAL A 70 -11.72 -4.80 -1.49
CA VAL A 70 -11.85 -3.42 -2.00
C VAL A 70 -12.24 -2.46 -0.88
N GLN A 71 -13.18 -2.87 -0.02
CA GLN A 71 -13.64 -2.06 1.10
C GLN A 71 -12.53 -1.83 2.14
N SER A 72 -11.72 -2.85 2.42
CA SER A 72 -10.57 -2.72 3.34
C SER A 72 -9.53 -1.75 2.79
N VAL A 73 -9.20 -1.84 1.50
CA VAL A 73 -8.22 -0.94 0.87
C VAL A 73 -8.73 0.50 0.87
N LEU A 74 -10.00 0.73 0.56
CA LEU A 74 -10.57 2.09 0.59
C LEU A 74 -10.61 2.70 1.98
N ALA A 75 -10.89 1.90 3.01
CA ALA A 75 -10.84 2.36 4.39
C ALA A 75 -9.42 2.79 4.78
N GLN A 76 -8.40 1.98 4.43
CA GLN A 76 -7.00 2.30 4.69
C GLN A 76 -6.53 3.54 3.91
N VAL A 77 -6.89 3.65 2.63
CA VAL A 77 -6.58 4.84 1.82
C VAL A 77 -7.21 6.06 2.48
N ARG A 78 -8.51 6.03 2.81
CA ARG A 78 -9.20 7.13 3.48
C ARG A 78 -8.47 7.56 4.74
N GLU A 79 -8.08 6.63 5.61
CA GLU A 79 -7.31 6.94 6.81
C GLU A 79 -6.02 7.70 6.50
N LEU A 80 -5.28 7.28 5.47
CA LEU A 80 -4.01 7.89 5.08
C LEU A 80 -4.18 9.29 4.46
N VAL A 81 -5.16 9.49 3.56
CA VAL A 81 -5.31 10.79 2.87
C VAL A 81 -5.96 11.87 3.76
N THR A 82 -6.85 11.47 4.66
CA THR A 82 -7.60 12.42 5.51
C THR A 82 -6.76 12.99 6.64
N GLN A 83 -5.69 12.29 7.04
CA GLN A 83 -4.76 12.78 8.04
C GLN A 83 -3.66 13.64 7.38
N PRO A 84 -3.44 14.87 7.85
CA PRO A 84 -2.30 15.65 7.41
C PRO A 84 -1.00 15.02 7.91
N VAL A 85 -0.02 14.90 7.01
CA VAL A 85 1.32 14.38 7.33
C VAL A 85 2.14 15.42 8.10
N THR A 86 1.89 16.70 7.86
CA THR A 86 2.52 17.83 8.55
C THR A 86 1.50 18.66 9.34
N SER A 87 1.96 19.30 10.42
CA SER A 87 1.14 20.23 11.20
C SER A 87 0.65 21.43 10.37
N GLU A 88 1.45 21.87 9.38
CA GLU A 88 1.07 22.92 8.41
C GLU A 88 0.25 22.38 7.22
N GLY A 89 0.26 21.08 6.97
CA GLY A 89 -0.42 20.46 5.84
C GLY A 89 -1.94 20.52 5.94
N GLY A 90 -2.47 20.63 7.17
CA GLY A 90 -3.89 20.87 7.43
C GLY A 90 -4.37 22.25 7.00
N THR A 91 -3.48 23.24 6.86
CA THR A 91 -3.83 24.59 6.39
C THR A 91 -3.61 24.79 4.89
N LYS A 92 -2.71 24.02 4.25
CA LYS A 92 -2.42 24.14 2.80
C LYS A 92 -3.35 23.31 1.91
N VAL A 93 -3.70 22.09 2.33
CA VAL A 93 -4.64 21.21 1.61
C VAL A 93 -5.86 21.00 2.48
N SER A 94 -7.00 21.54 2.05
CA SER A 94 -8.24 21.45 2.81
C SER A 94 -8.70 20.00 2.98
N ALA A 95 -9.45 19.74 4.07
CA ALA A 95 -10.06 18.42 4.30
C ALA A 95 -10.93 17.97 3.11
N LEU A 96 -11.65 18.91 2.47
CA LEU A 96 -12.45 18.62 1.29
C LEU A 96 -11.58 18.16 0.09
N ALA A 97 -10.44 18.81 -0.13
CA ALA A 97 -9.51 18.39 -1.19
C ALA A 97 -8.92 17.00 -0.91
N ARG A 98 -8.69 16.67 0.37
CA ARG A 98 -8.24 15.33 0.79
C ARG A 98 -9.29 14.24 0.56
N GLU A 99 -10.55 14.52 0.87
CA GLU A 99 -11.66 13.60 0.56
C GLU A 99 -11.83 13.40 -0.95
N ALA A 100 -11.70 14.48 -1.75
CA ALA A 100 -11.77 14.38 -3.20
C ALA A 100 -10.66 13.49 -3.81
N LEU A 101 -9.50 13.37 -3.15
CA LEU A 101 -8.44 12.45 -3.56
C LEU A 101 -8.87 10.97 -3.43
N ILE A 102 -9.83 10.65 -2.57
CA ILE A 102 -10.40 9.30 -2.43
C ILE A 102 -11.32 8.98 -3.61
N ASP A 103 -12.10 9.94 -4.09
CA ASP A 103 -12.92 9.73 -5.28
C ASP A 103 -12.05 9.65 -6.55
N LEU A 104 -10.94 10.39 -6.58
CA LEU A 104 -9.94 10.32 -7.64
C LEU A 104 -9.18 8.99 -7.62
N SER A 105 -8.84 8.45 -6.45
CA SER A 105 -8.16 7.16 -6.33
C SER A 105 -8.97 6.00 -6.92
N LEU A 106 -10.28 6.00 -6.70
CA LEU A 106 -11.21 5.05 -7.31
C LEU A 106 -11.18 5.08 -8.85
N ARG A 107 -10.98 6.27 -9.44
CA ARG A 107 -10.90 6.45 -10.90
C ARG A 107 -9.53 6.09 -11.44
N TRP A 108 -8.48 6.46 -10.72
CA TRP A 108 -7.09 6.25 -11.12
C TRP A 108 -6.71 4.78 -11.11
N CYS A 109 -7.12 4.05 -10.07
CA CYS A 109 -6.82 2.63 -9.93
C CYS A 109 -8.05 1.76 -10.30
N ALA A 110 -8.85 2.23 -11.26
CA ALA A 110 -10.14 1.64 -11.61
C ALA A 110 -10.05 0.16 -11.99
N ASP A 111 -8.98 -0.27 -12.67
CA ASP A 111 -8.77 -1.67 -13.05
C ASP A 111 -8.60 -2.60 -11.84
N GLU A 112 -8.03 -2.11 -10.74
CA GLU A 112 -7.86 -2.87 -9.49
C GLU A 112 -9.18 -2.97 -8.72
N PHE A 113 -10.01 -1.93 -8.79
CA PHE A 113 -11.32 -1.89 -8.16
C PHE A 113 -12.42 -2.59 -8.98
N ALA A 114 -12.30 -2.65 -10.31
CA ALA A 114 -13.24 -3.31 -11.20
C ALA A 114 -13.19 -4.85 -11.10
N ARG A 115 -12.09 -5.40 -10.59
CA ARG A 115 -11.89 -6.85 -10.45
C ARG A 115 -12.79 -7.52 -9.41
N GLY A 116 -13.58 -6.77 -8.64
CA GLY A 116 -14.55 -7.31 -7.68
C GLY A 116 -13.89 -8.02 -6.49
N ASP A 117 -14.66 -8.23 -5.42
CA ASP A 117 -14.27 -9.11 -4.30
C ASP A 117 -14.63 -10.57 -4.60
#